data_AF-A4RRJ2-F1
#
_entry.id   AF-A4RRJ2-F1
#
_cell.length_a   1.000
_cell.length_b   1.000
_cell.length_c   1.000
_cell.angle_alpha   90.00
_cell.angle_beta   90.00
_cell.angle_gamma   90.00
#
_symmetry.space_group_name_H-M   'P 1'
#
loop_
_entity.id
_entity.type
_entity.pdbx_description
1 polymer ?
#
loop_
_entity_poly.entity_id
_entity_poly.type
_entity_poly.pdbx_seq_one_letter_code
_entity_poly.pdbx_strand_id
1 'polypeptide(L)'
;MRDDVEAVARATPRASTGDASASFSVSTVAKSLGDRDVVTPFDARRATMRARGHALTFENVTALMRSCAVADEESASGAQRGVRVREYLRALERATTPGRNGGADARERAREASDDRDPLRELARELLPEWRHQGESPGPKLKMRDGNGRRVDATRELEETIARMSNEAREAEAVKDEALRMKSASLAAMTTENEMLRSSLASARVASEEMERRLYETEAKEVEARETLRECMATLHEEQMAREKLREELTKVSEELHRARAAAEEALSTEMNLELRIRSLRNGDLLAALRERVIETQNELKLEVKSHDLARRRFARELMKKEAFVCRIRDKARALGMCLELLEDRDSLASDSETDD
;
A
#
# COMPACT_ATOMS: atom_id res chain seq x y z
N MET A 1 -21.56 3.54 -31.67
CA MET A 1 -21.50 4.81 -30.92
C MET A 1 -21.24 4.48 -29.47
N ARG A 2 -19.96 4.37 -29.12
CA ARG A 2 -19.47 4.29 -27.75
C ARG A 2 -18.18 5.10 -27.77
N ASP A 3 -18.17 6.14 -26.96
CA ASP A 3 -17.10 7.12 -26.88
C ASP A 3 -15.90 6.52 -26.14
N ASP A 4 -14.75 6.53 -26.81
CA ASP A 4 -13.45 6.21 -26.23
C ASP A 4 -12.95 7.42 -25.43
N VAL A 5 -12.95 7.31 -24.10
CA VAL A 5 -12.23 8.23 -23.21
C VAL A 5 -10.98 7.50 -22.72
N GLU A 6 -9.90 7.59 -23.48
CA GLU A 6 -8.57 7.19 -23.03
C GLU A 6 -8.10 8.14 -21.92
N ALA A 7 -7.98 7.58 -20.72
CA ALA A 7 -7.43 8.25 -19.56
C ALA A 7 -5.94 8.57 -19.79
N VAL A 8 -5.61 9.85 -19.73
CA VAL A 8 -4.24 10.37 -19.67
C VAL A 8 -3.56 9.85 -18.39
N ALA A 9 -2.74 8.81 -18.54
CA ALA A 9 -1.87 8.31 -17.49
C ALA A 9 -0.81 9.39 -17.17
N ARG A 10 -1.01 10.10 -16.06
CA ARG A 10 -0.02 11.01 -15.47
C ARG A 10 1.12 10.16 -14.89
N ALA A 11 2.13 9.89 -15.71
CA ALA A 11 3.36 9.24 -15.28
C ALA A 11 4.11 10.15 -14.29
N THR A 12 3.98 9.86 -13.00
CA THR A 12 4.89 10.34 -11.96
C THR A 12 6.20 9.55 -12.05
N PRO A 13 7.37 10.20 -12.21
CA PRO A 13 8.63 9.46 -12.21
C PRO A 13 8.90 8.96 -10.79
N ARG A 14 8.88 7.64 -10.63
CA ARG A 14 9.38 6.92 -9.45
C ARG A 14 10.83 7.34 -9.21
N ALA A 15 11.09 8.01 -8.10
CA ALA A 15 12.46 8.27 -7.64
C ALA A 15 13.07 6.93 -7.19
N SER A 16 14.03 6.43 -7.95
CA SER A 16 14.87 5.31 -7.54
C SER A 16 15.69 5.73 -6.32
N THR A 17 15.54 5.01 -5.21
CA THR A 17 16.45 5.04 -4.08
C THR A 17 17.76 4.37 -4.52
N GLY A 18 18.69 5.18 -5.02
CA GLY A 18 20.08 4.80 -5.25
C GLY A 18 20.94 5.49 -4.21
N ASP A 19 21.47 4.71 -3.29
CA ASP A 19 22.42 5.11 -2.26
C ASP A 19 23.82 5.25 -2.90
N ALA A 20 24.48 6.39 -2.68
CA ALA A 20 25.95 6.61 -2.74
C ALA A 20 26.27 8.11 -2.88
N SER A 21 26.69 8.75 -1.79
CA SER A 21 27.56 9.94 -1.73
C SER A 21 27.68 10.81 -3.01
N ALA A 22 26.60 11.48 -3.41
CA ALA A 22 26.64 12.42 -4.53
C ALA A 22 27.26 13.75 -4.07
N SER A 23 28.50 14.01 -4.52
CA SER A 23 29.11 15.33 -4.45
C SER A 23 28.21 16.36 -5.19
N PHE A 24 27.99 17.53 -4.60
CA PHE A 24 27.16 18.60 -5.16
C PHE A 24 27.76 18.98 -6.48
N SER A 25 27.00 18.79 -7.55
CA SER A 25 27.41 19.21 -8.87
C SER A 25 26.41 20.21 -9.41
N VAL A 26 26.91 21.41 -9.71
CA VAL A 26 26.14 22.48 -10.36
C VAL A 26 25.54 21.99 -11.69
N SER A 27 26.18 21.01 -12.33
CA SER A 27 25.67 20.31 -13.52
C SER A 27 24.38 19.53 -13.28
N THR A 28 24.12 19.03 -12.08
CA THR A 28 22.84 18.36 -11.73
C THR A 28 21.71 19.37 -11.55
N VAL A 29 22.02 20.55 -11.01
CA VAL A 29 21.06 21.67 -10.92
C VAL A 29 20.70 22.18 -12.31
N ALA A 30 21.70 22.34 -13.19
CA ALA A 30 21.49 22.74 -14.58
C ALA A 30 20.57 21.75 -15.33
N LYS A 31 20.81 20.44 -15.19
CA LYS A 31 19.94 19.40 -15.76
C LYS A 31 18.49 19.48 -15.24
N SER A 32 18.29 19.80 -13.96
CA SER A 32 16.94 19.93 -13.38
C SER A 32 16.20 21.20 -13.80
N LEU A 33 16.91 22.24 -14.24
CA LEU A 33 16.31 23.47 -14.76
C LEU A 33 15.91 23.36 -16.24
N GLY A 34 16.51 22.41 -16.97
CA GLY A 34 16.23 22.15 -18.38
C GLY A 34 16.65 23.31 -19.28
N ASP A 35 16.03 23.43 -20.46
CA ASP A 35 16.31 24.47 -21.46
C ASP A 35 15.62 25.81 -21.16
N ARG A 36 15.32 26.10 -19.89
CA ARG A 36 14.72 27.38 -19.51
C ARG A 36 15.79 28.48 -19.55
N ASP A 37 15.44 29.67 -20.01
CA ASP A 37 16.37 30.81 -19.97
C ASP A 37 16.31 31.58 -18.63
N VAL A 38 15.16 31.54 -17.95
CA VAL A 38 14.88 32.29 -16.72
C VAL A 38 14.41 31.34 -15.60
N VAL A 39 14.93 31.55 -14.39
CA VAL A 39 14.65 30.76 -13.19
C VAL A 39 13.91 31.62 -12.18
N THR A 40 12.81 31.10 -11.64
CA THR A 40 12.12 31.70 -10.49
C THR A 40 12.66 31.14 -9.16
N PRO A 41 12.47 31.83 -8.03
CA PRO A 41 12.89 31.32 -6.71
C PRO A 41 12.38 29.91 -6.38
N PHE A 42 11.18 29.57 -6.85
CA PHE A 42 10.59 28.25 -6.66
C PHE A 42 11.24 27.18 -7.53
N ASP A 43 11.54 27.50 -8.80
CA ASP A 43 12.26 26.59 -9.69
C ASP A 43 13.69 26.37 -9.20
N ALA A 44 14.36 27.44 -8.78
CA ALA A 44 15.70 27.42 -8.19
C ALA A 44 15.75 26.50 -6.96
N ARG A 45 14.80 26.66 -6.03
CA ARG A 45 14.67 25.82 -4.83
C ARG A 45 14.40 24.36 -5.20
N ARG A 46 13.51 24.12 -6.15
CA ARG A 46 13.17 22.76 -6.59
C ARG A 46 14.36 22.06 -7.24
N ALA A 47 15.12 22.77 -8.06
CA ALA A 47 16.29 22.24 -8.74
C ALA A 47 17.45 21.98 -7.76
N THR A 48 17.66 22.85 -6.77
CA THR A 48 18.70 22.65 -5.75
C THR A 48 18.36 21.54 -4.76
N MET A 49 17.09 21.40 -4.36
CA MET A 49 16.61 20.27 -3.54
C MET A 49 16.82 18.92 -4.23
N ARG A 50 16.67 18.86 -5.56
CA ARG A 50 16.91 17.63 -6.33
C ARG A 50 18.39 17.30 -6.50
N ALA A 51 19.27 18.29 -6.46
CA ALA A 51 20.69 18.12 -6.76
C ALA A 51 21.55 17.73 -5.55
N ARG A 52 21.06 17.83 -4.31
CA ARG A 52 21.73 17.26 -3.12
C ARG A 52 20.79 17.03 -1.95
N GLY A 53 21.11 16.01 -1.16
CA GLY A 53 20.41 15.62 0.06
C GLY A 53 20.54 16.57 1.27
N HIS A 54 21.35 17.64 1.25
CA HIS A 54 21.46 18.60 2.38
C HIS A 54 21.44 20.08 1.93
N ALA A 55 20.28 20.70 2.20
CA ALA A 55 19.89 22.08 2.52
C ALA A 55 20.77 23.29 2.11
N LEU A 56 20.49 23.87 0.93
CA LEU A 56 20.44 25.33 0.83
C LEU A 56 19.02 25.76 1.23
N THR A 57 18.89 26.59 2.28
CA THR A 57 17.59 27.11 2.71
C THR A 57 16.97 28.01 1.62
N PHE A 58 15.66 28.17 1.64
CA PHE A 58 14.96 29.06 0.71
C PHE A 58 15.51 30.50 0.79
N GLU A 59 15.92 30.94 1.97
CA GLU A 59 16.57 32.23 2.20
C GLU A 59 17.93 32.34 1.51
N ASN A 60 18.74 31.29 1.52
CA ASN A 60 20.02 31.27 0.82
C ASN A 60 19.85 31.30 -0.69
N VAL A 61 18.87 30.55 -1.23
CA VAL A 61 18.54 30.54 -2.66
C VAL A 61 18.02 31.91 -3.11
N THR A 62 17.14 32.53 -2.33
CA THR A 62 16.60 33.87 -2.65
C THR A 62 17.65 34.96 -2.49
N ALA A 63 18.54 34.89 -1.50
CA ALA A 63 19.68 35.79 -1.36
C ALA A 63 20.64 35.67 -2.55
N LEU A 64 20.92 34.46 -3.01
CA LEU A 64 21.74 34.20 -4.18
C LEU A 64 21.11 34.81 -5.44
N MET A 65 19.81 34.62 -5.64
CA MET A 65 19.09 35.21 -6.78
C MET A 65 19.07 36.74 -6.75
N ARG A 66 18.93 37.35 -5.56
CA ARG A 66 19.03 38.82 -5.40
C ARG A 66 20.41 39.34 -5.79
N SER A 67 21.48 38.59 -5.48
CA SER A 67 22.85 38.97 -5.88
C SER A 67 23.13 38.86 -7.38
N CYS A 68 22.27 38.17 -8.12
CA CYS A 68 22.34 38.02 -9.58
C CYS A 68 21.41 38.97 -10.33
N ALA A 69 20.51 39.68 -9.64
CA ALA A 69 19.55 40.54 -10.28
C ALA A 69 20.27 41.77 -10.86
N VAL A 70 20.29 41.88 -12.19
CA VAL A 70 20.87 43.03 -12.91
C VAL A 70 20.04 44.28 -12.59
N ALA A 71 20.74 45.40 -12.37
CA ALA A 71 20.17 46.66 -11.88
C ALA A 71 19.18 47.34 -12.86
N ASP A 72 19.14 46.94 -14.13
CA ASP A 72 18.49 47.73 -15.19
C ASP A 72 17.07 47.30 -15.59
N GLU A 73 16.32 46.59 -14.73
CA GLU A 73 14.89 46.35 -14.98
C GLU A 73 14.04 46.76 -13.78
N GLU A 74 13.98 48.07 -13.56
CA GLU A 74 12.97 48.76 -12.75
C GLU A 74 11.63 48.74 -13.48
N SER A 75 10.76 47.76 -13.25
CA SER A 75 9.30 47.91 -13.47
C SER A 75 8.40 46.78 -12.95
N ALA A 76 8.91 45.69 -12.38
CA ALA A 76 8.04 44.64 -11.83
C ALA A 76 8.10 44.60 -10.30
N SER A 77 7.12 45.21 -9.64
CA SER A 77 6.90 45.05 -8.20
C SER A 77 6.40 43.63 -7.91
N GLY A 78 7.07 42.92 -7.01
CA GLY A 78 6.62 41.62 -6.50
C GLY A 78 7.72 40.56 -6.52
N ALA A 79 7.69 39.65 -5.54
CA ALA A 79 8.71 38.66 -5.20
C ALA A 79 9.01 37.58 -6.27
N GLN A 80 8.69 37.83 -7.54
CA GLN A 80 8.80 36.89 -8.66
C GLN A 80 9.75 37.40 -9.76
N ARG A 81 10.83 38.10 -9.40
CA ARG A 81 11.86 38.49 -10.37
C ARG A 81 12.66 37.25 -10.77
N GLY A 82 12.48 36.79 -12.01
CA GLY A 82 13.23 35.68 -12.57
C GLY A 82 14.67 36.09 -12.88
N VAL A 83 15.63 35.21 -12.65
CA VAL A 83 17.06 35.42 -12.94
C VAL A 83 17.48 34.51 -14.08
N ARG A 84 18.37 34.96 -14.97
CA ARG A 84 18.86 34.10 -16.06
C ARG A 84 19.55 32.84 -15.51
N VAL A 85 19.24 31.67 -16.07
CA VAL A 85 19.80 30.38 -15.63
C VAL A 85 21.33 30.43 -15.53
N ARG A 86 21.98 31.04 -16.53
CA ARG A 86 23.45 31.14 -16.59
C ARG A 86 24.04 31.95 -15.43
N GLU A 87 23.37 33.02 -15.02
CA GLU A 87 23.83 33.89 -13.92
C GLU A 87 23.61 33.23 -12.56
N TYR A 88 22.45 32.58 -12.40
CA TYR A 88 22.13 31.79 -11.21
C TYR A 88 23.11 30.62 -11.02
N LEU A 89 23.40 29.84 -12.06
CA LEU A 89 24.34 28.72 -11.98
C LEU A 89 25.77 29.18 -11.65
N ARG A 90 26.25 30.31 -12.21
CA ARG A 90 27.56 30.89 -11.86
C ARG A 90 27.64 31.39 -10.42
N ALA A 91 26.56 31.95 -9.88
CA ALA A 91 26.53 32.35 -8.47
C ALA A 91 26.48 31.13 -7.54
N LEU A 92 25.75 30.09 -7.95
CA LEU A 92 25.66 28.84 -7.22
C LEU A 92 27.01 28.13 -7.16
N GLU A 93 27.75 28.13 -8.27
CA GLU A 93 29.12 27.61 -8.34
C GLU A 93 30.09 28.40 -7.44
N ARG A 94 30.01 29.75 -7.42
CA ARG A 94 30.81 30.59 -6.52
C ARG A 94 30.49 30.36 -5.03
N ALA A 95 29.23 30.09 -4.70
CA ALA A 95 28.79 29.86 -3.32
C ALA A 95 29.13 28.45 -2.80
N THR A 96 29.40 27.50 -3.70
CA THR A 96 29.58 26.08 -3.36
C THR A 96 30.97 25.52 -3.67
N THR A 97 31.85 26.33 -4.27
CA THR A 97 33.27 26.02 -4.44
C THR A 97 34.02 26.27 -3.13
N PRO A 98 34.71 25.27 -2.55
CA PRO A 98 35.53 25.47 -1.37
C PRO A 98 36.83 26.20 -1.77
N GLY A 99 36.88 27.50 -1.46
CA GLY A 99 38.12 28.28 -1.38
C GLY A 99 38.55 29.00 -2.66
N ARG A 100 38.43 30.34 -2.65
CA ARG A 100 39.59 31.24 -2.88
C ARG A 100 39.42 32.68 -2.38
N ASN A 101 38.21 33.25 -2.30
CA ASN A 101 38.04 34.70 -2.04
C ASN A 101 36.92 35.06 -1.03
N GLY A 102 36.81 34.37 0.11
CA GLY A 102 35.72 34.61 1.09
C GLY A 102 36.15 35.02 2.50
N GLY A 103 37.45 35.20 2.76
CA GLY A 103 37.97 35.42 4.11
C GLY A 103 38.94 36.59 4.29
N ALA A 104 39.33 37.27 3.21
CA ALA A 104 40.29 38.39 3.26
C ALA A 104 39.57 39.74 3.49
N ASP A 105 38.50 40.01 2.74
CA ASP A 105 37.90 41.36 2.69
C ASP A 105 37.21 41.83 3.98
N ALA A 106 36.84 40.93 4.89
CA ALA A 106 36.21 41.29 6.16
C ALA A 106 37.25 41.56 7.27
N ARG A 107 38.44 40.94 7.19
CA ARG A 107 39.53 41.16 8.16
C ARG A 107 40.45 42.31 7.76
N GLU A 108 40.54 42.65 6.48
CA GLU A 108 41.29 43.82 6.00
C GLU A 108 40.58 45.14 6.34
N ARG A 109 39.25 45.21 6.15
CA ARG A 109 38.44 46.38 6.54
C ARG A 109 38.37 46.66 8.04
N ALA A 110 38.61 45.65 8.88
CA ALA A 110 38.66 45.82 10.34
C ALA A 110 40.05 46.25 10.85
N ARG A 111 41.12 46.05 10.06
CA ARG A 111 42.49 46.44 10.40
C ARG A 111 42.85 47.85 9.89
N GLU A 112 42.29 48.28 8.76
CA GLU A 112 42.49 49.64 8.25
C GLU A 112 41.74 50.73 9.04
N ALA A 113 40.77 50.35 9.90
CA ALA A 113 40.02 51.31 10.72
C ALA A 113 40.61 51.55 12.12
N SER A 114 41.59 50.75 12.57
CA SER A 114 42.08 50.79 13.96
C SER A 114 43.47 51.41 14.16
N ASP A 115 44.25 51.63 13.09
CA ASP A 115 45.67 52.03 13.22
C ASP A 115 45.96 53.53 13.01
N ASP A 116 44.98 54.35 12.57
CA ASP A 116 45.26 55.74 12.15
C ASP A 116 44.64 56.86 12.99
N ARG A 117 44.02 56.59 14.15
CA ARG A 117 43.50 57.67 15.02
C ARG A 117 43.61 57.34 16.50
N ASP A 118 44.82 57.51 17.03
CA ASP A 118 45.06 57.51 18.47
C ASP A 118 45.22 58.97 18.96
N PRO A 119 44.15 59.63 19.45
CA PRO A 119 44.10 61.08 19.69
C PRO A 119 45.07 61.55 20.80
N LEU A 120 45.57 60.64 21.64
CA LEU A 120 46.60 60.95 22.64
C LEU A 120 48.00 61.06 22.03
N ARG A 121 48.24 60.38 20.91
CA ARG A 121 49.54 60.39 20.20
C ARG A 121 49.70 61.63 19.33
N GLU A 122 48.61 62.21 18.84
CA GLU A 122 48.59 63.50 18.13
C GLU A 122 48.78 64.67 19.10
N LEU A 123 48.13 64.64 20.27
CA LEU A 123 48.31 65.65 21.32
C LEU A 123 49.75 65.68 21.90
N ALA A 124 50.39 64.51 22.02
CA ALA A 124 51.78 64.41 22.46
C ALA A 124 52.80 64.91 21.42
N ARG A 125 52.44 64.99 20.13
CA ARG A 125 53.28 65.55 19.06
C ARG A 125 53.16 67.07 18.95
N GLU A 126 52.01 67.65 19.29
CA GLU A 126 51.80 69.11 19.24
C GLU A 126 52.36 69.87 20.46
N LEU A 127 52.45 69.24 21.64
CA LEU A 127 52.83 69.94 22.87
C LEU A 127 54.33 69.96 23.19
N LEU A 128 55.19 69.19 22.50
CA LEU A 128 56.64 69.16 22.77
C LEU A 128 57.50 69.05 21.48
N PRO A 129 57.68 70.15 20.73
CA PRO A 129 58.56 70.16 19.55
C PRO A 129 60.07 70.14 19.86
N GLU A 130 60.47 70.49 21.09
CA GLU A 130 61.90 70.74 21.44
C GLU A 130 62.52 69.76 22.44
N TRP A 131 61.87 68.64 22.75
CA TRP A 131 62.42 67.63 23.71
C TRP A 131 63.19 66.48 23.06
N ARG A 132 63.69 66.67 21.84
CA ARG A 132 64.82 65.90 21.31
C ARG A 132 66.00 66.86 21.19
N HIS A 133 67.07 66.56 21.91
CA HIS A 133 68.34 67.30 21.99
C HIS A 133 68.43 68.33 23.12
N GLN A 134 68.52 67.85 24.35
CA GLN A 134 69.55 68.32 25.27
C GLN A 134 69.72 67.31 26.42
N GLY A 135 70.79 66.53 26.34
CA GLY A 135 71.38 65.92 27.51
C GLY A 135 71.96 67.02 28.39
N GLU A 136 71.84 66.81 29.70
CA GLU A 136 72.66 67.39 30.76
C GLU A 136 72.85 68.93 30.74
N SER A 137 72.05 69.61 31.56
CA SER A 137 72.53 70.82 32.24
C SER A 137 71.97 70.90 33.66
N PRO A 138 72.83 71.13 34.67
CA PRO A 138 72.45 71.05 36.07
C PRO A 138 71.70 72.31 36.51
N GLY A 139 70.63 72.13 37.29
CA GLY A 139 69.84 73.22 37.84
C GLY A 139 70.66 74.17 38.74
N PRO A 140 70.30 75.47 38.82
CA PRO A 140 71.03 76.44 39.62
C PRO A 140 70.83 76.16 41.10
N LYS A 141 71.93 76.00 41.84
CA LYS A 141 71.95 75.87 43.29
C LYS A 141 71.58 77.22 43.93
N LEU A 142 70.32 77.36 44.32
CA LEU A 142 69.85 78.40 45.25
C LEU A 142 70.53 78.18 46.61
N LYS A 143 71.54 79.01 46.91
CA LYS A 143 72.11 79.13 48.26
C LYS A 143 71.29 80.14 49.06
N MET A 144 70.31 79.65 49.82
CA MET A 144 69.71 80.43 50.91
C MET A 144 70.64 80.35 52.12
N ARG A 145 71.20 81.50 52.52
CA ARG A 145 72.05 81.67 53.70
C ARG A 145 71.23 82.42 54.73
N ASP A 146 70.66 81.68 55.68
CA ASP A 146 70.09 82.26 56.89
C ASP A 146 71.08 82.08 58.05
N GLY A 147 71.39 83.20 58.70
CA GLY A 147 72.25 83.26 59.87
C GLY A 147 71.52 82.69 61.08
N ASN A 148 71.74 81.41 61.36
CA ASN A 148 71.86 80.85 62.70
C ASN A 148 72.33 79.39 62.59
N GLY A 149 73.59 79.15 62.98
CA GLY A 149 74.32 77.89 62.81
C GLY A 149 73.84 76.72 63.65
N ARG A 150 72.65 76.18 63.33
CA ARG A 150 72.21 74.82 63.66
C ARG A 150 71.57 74.19 62.42
N ARG A 151 72.39 73.51 61.60
CA ARG A 151 71.89 72.53 60.62
C ARG A 151 71.65 71.23 61.37
N VAL A 152 70.48 71.14 61.98
CA VAL A 152 69.97 69.92 62.62
C VAL A 152 68.75 69.51 61.82
N ASP A 153 68.90 68.41 61.10
CA ASP A 153 67.90 67.38 60.77
C ASP A 153 66.56 67.75 60.10
N ALA A 154 66.19 69.02 59.91
CA ALA A 154 64.91 69.36 59.27
C ALA A 154 64.80 68.87 57.82
N THR A 155 65.91 68.88 57.06
CA THR A 155 65.95 68.32 55.70
C THR A 155 65.93 66.80 55.71
N ARG A 156 66.54 66.16 56.71
CA ARG A 156 66.59 64.70 56.85
C ARG A 156 65.25 64.13 57.33
N GLU A 157 64.59 64.79 58.28
CA GLU A 157 63.24 64.45 58.73
C GLU A 157 62.20 64.67 57.62
N LEU A 158 62.35 65.72 56.81
CA LEU A 158 61.54 65.93 55.61
C LEU A 158 61.80 64.84 54.55
N GLU A 159 63.05 64.48 54.30
CA GLU A 159 63.41 63.38 53.38
C GLU A 159 62.88 62.03 53.89
N GLU A 160 62.94 61.75 55.19
CA GLU A 160 62.43 60.52 55.82
C GLU A 160 60.89 60.47 55.86
N THR A 161 60.21 61.61 55.98
CA THR A 161 58.74 61.69 55.87
C THR A 161 58.28 61.59 54.41
N ILE A 162 58.99 62.21 53.47
CA ILE A 162 58.73 62.05 52.03
C ILE A 162 58.98 60.60 51.61
N ALA A 163 60.04 59.95 52.09
CA ALA A 163 60.32 58.54 51.82
C ALA A 163 59.25 57.63 52.42
N ARG A 164 58.78 57.88 53.64
CA ARG A 164 57.66 57.14 54.25
C ARG A 164 56.36 57.33 53.48
N MET A 165 55.95 58.57 53.20
CA MET A 165 54.74 58.83 52.40
C MET A 165 54.85 58.24 50.99
N SER A 166 56.04 58.24 50.38
CA SER A 166 56.28 57.62 49.09
C SER A 166 56.19 56.10 49.15
N ASN A 167 56.69 55.48 50.22
CA ASN A 167 56.55 54.04 50.44
C ASN A 167 55.11 53.65 50.75
N GLU A 168 54.42 54.39 51.63
CA GLU A 168 53.00 54.20 51.93
C GLU A 168 52.12 54.40 50.69
N ALA A 169 52.45 55.38 49.83
CA ALA A 169 51.77 55.56 48.54
C ALA A 169 52.01 54.39 47.60
N ARG A 170 53.25 53.88 47.50
CA ARG A 170 53.58 52.68 46.70
C ARG A 170 52.89 51.42 47.24
N GLU A 171 52.83 51.25 48.55
CA GLU A 171 52.14 50.13 49.20
C GLU A 171 50.62 50.21 48.96
N ALA A 172 50.03 51.41 49.05
CA ALA A 172 48.63 51.63 48.74
C ALA A 172 48.31 51.42 47.25
N GLU A 173 49.22 51.79 46.34
CA GLU A 173 49.11 51.46 44.91
C GLU A 173 49.23 49.96 44.68
N ALA A 174 50.18 49.27 45.31
CA ALA A 174 50.31 47.81 45.20
C ALA A 174 49.06 47.07 45.70
N VAL A 175 48.44 47.52 46.79
CA VAL A 175 47.16 46.96 47.29
C VAL A 175 46.01 47.20 46.31
N LYS A 176 45.96 48.38 45.67
CA LYS A 176 44.94 48.68 44.64
C LYS A 176 45.15 47.82 43.40
N ASP A 177 46.39 47.69 42.93
CA ASP A 177 46.74 46.88 41.77
C ASP A 177 46.42 45.40 42.01
N GLU A 178 46.69 44.89 43.21
CA GLU A 178 46.32 43.52 43.58
C GLU A 178 44.80 43.35 43.65
N ALA A 179 44.07 44.33 44.21
CA ALA A 179 42.61 44.30 44.19
C ALA A 179 42.03 44.36 42.77
N LEU A 180 42.67 45.09 41.84
CA LEU A 180 42.30 45.13 40.43
C LEU A 180 42.64 43.81 39.71
N ARG A 181 43.76 43.17 40.03
CA ARG A 181 44.09 41.80 39.55
C ARG A 181 43.05 40.79 39.98
N MET A 182 42.67 40.78 41.26
CA MET A 182 41.67 39.82 41.77
C MET A 182 40.30 40.05 41.14
N LYS A 183 39.89 41.31 40.96
CA LYS A 183 38.64 41.64 40.25
C LYS A 183 38.68 41.25 38.77
N SER A 184 39.80 41.48 38.08
CA SER A 184 39.92 41.10 36.67
C SER A 184 39.95 39.57 36.48
N ALA A 185 40.59 38.83 37.39
CA ALA A 185 40.54 37.37 37.41
C ALA A 185 39.11 36.83 37.66
N SER A 186 38.37 37.44 38.60
CA SER A 186 36.97 37.10 38.86
C SER A 186 36.06 37.43 37.66
N LEU A 187 36.25 38.58 37.02
CA LEU A 187 35.52 38.92 35.79
C LEU A 187 35.82 37.93 34.66
N ALA A 188 37.08 37.52 34.48
CA ALA A 188 37.47 36.52 33.49
C ALA A 188 36.80 35.15 33.75
N ALA A 189 36.73 34.71 35.02
CA ALA A 189 36.02 33.48 35.38
C ALA A 189 34.52 33.59 35.05
N MET A 190 33.87 34.70 35.43
CA MET A 190 32.46 34.95 35.13
C MET A 190 32.17 35.04 33.62
N THR A 191 33.10 35.57 32.81
CA THR A 191 32.94 35.60 31.36
C THR A 191 33.01 34.19 30.76
N THR A 192 33.94 33.35 31.23
CA THR A 192 34.01 31.96 30.77
C THR A 192 32.78 31.15 31.16
N GLU A 193 32.26 31.34 32.37
CA GLU A 193 31.02 30.68 32.81
C GLU A 193 29.82 31.13 31.98
N ASN A 194 29.69 32.43 31.70
CA ASN A 194 28.65 32.95 30.83
C ASN A 194 28.73 32.38 29.40
N GLU A 195 29.95 32.21 28.86
CA GLU A 195 30.15 31.59 27.56
C GLU A 195 29.75 30.10 27.57
N MET A 196 30.08 29.36 28.62
CA MET A 196 29.64 27.96 28.80
C MET A 196 28.11 27.84 28.95
N LEU A 197 27.48 28.74 29.70
CA LEU A 197 26.02 28.76 29.84
C LEU A 197 25.33 29.11 28.51
N ARG A 198 25.90 30.05 27.73
CA ARG A 198 25.39 30.38 26.40
C ARG A 198 25.51 29.20 25.42
N SER A 199 26.62 28.47 25.44
CA SER A 199 26.80 27.28 24.59
C SER A 199 25.88 26.13 25.01
N SER A 200 25.72 25.91 26.31
CA SER A 200 24.76 24.94 26.86
C SER A 200 23.31 25.29 26.48
N LEU A 201 22.91 26.57 26.61
CA LEU A 201 21.59 27.04 26.20
C LEU A 201 21.37 26.86 24.70
N ALA A 202 22.37 27.14 23.87
CA ALA A 202 22.30 26.92 22.43
C ALA A 202 22.11 25.42 22.11
N SER A 203 22.86 24.54 22.77
CA SER A 203 22.71 23.08 22.62
C SER A 203 21.33 22.60 23.06
N ALA A 204 20.81 23.10 24.18
CA ALA A 204 19.47 22.77 24.66
C ALA A 204 18.37 23.22 23.69
N ARG A 205 18.53 24.39 23.06
CA ARG A 205 17.61 24.87 22.01
C ARG A 205 17.61 23.95 20.79
N VAL A 206 18.78 23.55 20.30
CA VAL A 206 18.86 22.60 19.18
C VAL A 206 18.20 21.26 19.54
N ALA A 207 18.46 20.73 20.73
CA ALA A 207 17.82 19.50 21.19
C ALA A 207 16.28 19.64 21.30
N SER A 208 15.79 20.80 21.77
CA SER A 208 14.36 21.10 21.82
C SER A 208 13.74 21.11 20.42
N GLU A 209 14.36 21.80 19.46
CA GLU A 209 13.89 21.82 18.07
C GLU A 209 13.91 20.43 17.42
N GLU A 210 14.91 19.61 17.72
CA GLU A 210 14.96 18.23 17.24
C GLU A 210 13.84 17.37 17.83
N MET A 211 13.53 17.55 19.11
CA MET A 211 12.41 16.86 19.76
C MET A 211 11.07 17.30 19.16
N GLU A 212 10.87 18.59 18.90
CA GLU A 212 9.68 19.10 18.22
C GLU A 212 9.53 18.50 16.81
N ARG A 213 10.62 18.46 16.03
CA ARG A 213 10.60 17.81 14.69
C ARG A 213 10.19 16.34 14.79
N ARG A 214 10.75 15.60 15.76
CA ARG A 214 10.38 14.19 15.98
C ARG A 214 8.91 14.03 16.36
N LEU A 215 8.37 14.93 17.21
CA LEU A 215 6.96 14.90 17.56
C LEU A 215 6.07 15.09 16.33
N TYR A 216 6.35 16.09 15.49
CA TYR A 216 5.61 16.29 14.24
C TYR A 216 5.70 15.08 13.30
N GLU A 217 6.87 14.45 13.18
CA GLU A 217 7.02 13.22 12.39
C GLU A 217 6.22 12.05 12.97
N THR A 218 6.18 11.90 14.29
CA THR A 218 5.38 10.84 14.93
C THR A 218 3.88 11.08 14.79
N GLU A 219 3.42 12.34 14.92
CA GLU A 219 2.03 12.71 14.71
C GLU A 219 1.61 12.47 13.26
N ALA A 220 2.46 12.83 12.29
CA ALA A 220 2.19 12.55 10.87
C ALA A 220 2.05 11.05 10.60
N LYS A 221 2.96 10.23 11.13
CA LYS A 221 2.87 8.76 11.02
C LYS A 221 1.63 8.19 11.71
N GLU A 222 1.22 8.75 12.85
CA GLU A 222 0.00 8.33 13.52
C GLU A 222 -1.25 8.67 12.70
N VAL A 223 -1.28 9.85 12.06
CA VAL A 223 -2.37 10.25 11.16
C VAL A 223 -2.46 9.30 9.97
N GLU A 224 -1.33 9.01 9.30
CA GLU A 224 -1.27 8.04 8.19
C GLU A 224 -1.71 6.64 8.63
N ALA A 225 -1.27 6.16 9.80
CA ALA A 225 -1.69 4.87 10.35
C ALA A 225 -3.20 4.84 10.67
N ARG A 226 -3.76 5.94 11.17
CA ARG A 226 -5.21 6.05 11.42
C ARG A 226 -6.01 6.09 10.12
N GLU A 227 -5.52 6.74 9.08
CA GLU A 227 -6.16 6.76 7.76
C GLU A 227 -6.19 5.38 7.12
N THR A 228 -5.05 4.69 7.08
CA THR A 228 -4.96 3.31 6.58
C THR A 228 -5.86 2.35 7.38
N LEU A 229 -5.95 2.49 8.71
CA LEU A 229 -6.89 1.71 9.51
C LEU A 229 -8.36 1.97 9.14
N ARG A 230 -8.74 3.23 8.85
CA ARG A 230 -10.10 3.57 8.39
C ARG A 230 -10.41 2.92 7.04
N GLU A 231 -9.46 2.94 6.11
CA GLU A 231 -9.60 2.27 4.81
C GLU A 231 -9.74 0.75 4.96
N CYS A 232 -8.94 0.13 5.83
CA CYS A 232 -9.06 -1.30 6.13
C CYS A 232 -10.42 -1.66 6.77
N MET A 233 -10.94 -0.82 7.67
CA MET A 233 -12.27 -1.04 8.24
C MET A 233 -13.38 -0.91 7.20
N ALA A 234 -13.27 0.06 6.28
CA ALA A 234 -14.24 0.22 5.20
C ALA A 234 -14.26 -1.01 4.27
N THR A 235 -13.10 -1.46 3.81
CA THR A 235 -12.98 -2.65 2.97
C THR A 235 -13.45 -3.93 3.68
N LEU A 236 -13.16 -4.07 4.98
CA LEU A 236 -13.68 -5.18 5.78
C LEU A 236 -15.21 -5.18 5.83
N HIS A 237 -15.83 -4.00 5.97
CA HIS A 237 -17.29 -3.89 5.98
C HIS A 237 -17.90 -4.23 4.62
N GLU A 238 -17.30 -3.77 3.53
CA GLU A 238 -17.71 -4.13 2.16
C GLU A 238 -17.65 -5.65 1.93
N GLU A 239 -16.56 -6.30 2.35
CA GLU A 239 -16.39 -7.76 2.29
C GLU A 239 -17.40 -8.51 3.17
N GLN A 240 -17.74 -7.98 4.35
CA GLN A 240 -18.79 -8.55 5.21
C GLN A 240 -20.16 -8.51 4.50
N MET A 241 -20.52 -7.37 3.91
CA MET A 241 -21.77 -7.24 3.15
C MET A 241 -21.79 -8.16 1.93
N ALA A 242 -20.67 -8.32 1.22
CA ALA A 242 -20.56 -9.26 0.10
C ALA A 242 -20.73 -10.72 0.55
N ARG A 243 -20.14 -11.10 1.68
CA ARG A 243 -20.31 -12.43 2.27
C ARG A 243 -21.74 -12.70 2.72
N GLU A 244 -22.43 -11.71 3.26
CA GLU A 244 -23.85 -11.84 3.63
C GLU A 244 -24.72 -12.07 2.40
N LYS A 245 -24.53 -11.32 1.32
CA LYS A 245 -25.22 -11.56 0.04
C LYS A 245 -24.97 -12.97 -0.50
N LEU A 246 -23.73 -13.44 -0.48
CA LEU A 246 -23.41 -14.82 -0.91
C LEU A 246 -24.08 -15.88 -0.03
N ARG A 247 -24.22 -15.63 1.29
CA ARG A 247 -24.97 -16.55 2.17
C ARG A 247 -26.45 -16.58 1.81
N GLU A 248 -27.06 -15.42 1.55
CA GLU A 248 -28.46 -15.35 1.11
C GLU A 248 -28.66 -16.08 -0.21
N GLU A 249 -27.78 -15.89 -1.20
CA GLU A 249 -27.82 -16.62 -2.47
C GLU A 249 -27.67 -18.13 -2.28
N LEU A 250 -26.73 -18.56 -1.42
CA LEU A 250 -26.56 -19.97 -1.09
C LEU A 250 -27.83 -20.57 -0.46
N THR A 251 -28.50 -19.84 0.44
CA THR A 251 -29.77 -20.30 1.02
C THR A 251 -30.86 -20.43 -0.03
N LYS A 252 -31.01 -19.44 -0.93
CA LYS A 252 -31.98 -19.50 -2.04
C LYS A 252 -31.75 -20.69 -2.96
N VAL A 253 -30.51 -20.90 -3.40
CA VAL A 253 -30.14 -22.04 -4.25
C VAL A 253 -30.34 -23.36 -3.51
N SER A 254 -30.05 -23.41 -2.21
CA SER A 254 -30.30 -24.61 -1.42
C SER A 254 -31.79 -24.95 -1.35
N GLU A 255 -32.67 -23.96 -1.15
CA GLU A 255 -34.11 -24.17 -1.15
C GLU A 255 -34.64 -24.58 -2.52
N GLU A 256 -34.16 -23.95 -3.60
CA GLU A 256 -34.48 -24.33 -4.98
C GLU A 256 -34.11 -25.79 -5.27
N LEU A 257 -32.93 -26.20 -4.81
CA LEU A 257 -32.47 -27.58 -4.95
C LEU A 257 -33.32 -28.56 -4.12
N HIS A 258 -33.75 -28.19 -2.92
CA HIS A 258 -34.69 -29.00 -2.13
C HIS A 258 -36.05 -29.11 -2.83
N ARG A 259 -36.58 -28.02 -3.38
CA ARG A 259 -37.84 -28.02 -4.15
C ARG A 259 -37.72 -28.89 -5.42
N ALA A 260 -36.61 -28.80 -6.14
CA ALA A 260 -36.35 -29.62 -7.31
C ALA A 260 -36.23 -31.11 -6.97
N ARG A 261 -35.59 -31.45 -5.84
CA ARG A 261 -35.53 -32.83 -5.34
C ARG A 261 -36.92 -33.37 -4.99
N ALA A 262 -37.73 -32.61 -4.28
CA ALA A 262 -39.10 -33.01 -3.95
C ALA A 262 -39.94 -33.24 -5.21
N ALA A 263 -39.86 -32.34 -6.20
CA ALA A 263 -40.55 -32.51 -7.48
C ALA A 263 -40.08 -33.75 -8.25
N ALA A 264 -38.77 -34.07 -8.20
CA ALA A 264 -38.23 -35.28 -8.82
C ALA A 264 -38.71 -36.57 -8.11
N GLU A 265 -38.79 -36.57 -6.78
CA GLU A 265 -39.33 -37.69 -6.00
C GLU A 265 -40.82 -37.90 -6.27
N GLU A 266 -41.60 -36.83 -6.36
CA GLU A 266 -43.01 -36.89 -6.76
C GLU A 266 -43.16 -37.46 -8.18
N ALA A 267 -42.40 -36.96 -9.15
CA ALA A 267 -42.42 -37.47 -10.52
C ALA A 267 -42.07 -38.96 -10.57
N LEU A 268 -41.04 -39.40 -9.85
CA LEU A 268 -40.65 -40.81 -9.76
C LEU A 268 -41.75 -41.69 -9.15
N SER A 269 -42.45 -41.19 -8.13
CA SER A 269 -43.61 -41.89 -7.57
C SER A 269 -44.76 -42.03 -8.57
N THR A 270 -45.02 -40.99 -9.38
CA THR A 270 -46.05 -41.03 -10.41
C THR A 270 -45.71 -42.00 -11.54
N GLU A 271 -44.45 -42.00 -12.00
CA GLU A 271 -43.95 -42.96 -12.99
C GLU A 271 -44.12 -44.40 -12.49
N MET A 272 -43.71 -44.70 -11.25
CA MET A 272 -43.87 -46.04 -10.69
C MET A 272 -45.34 -46.47 -10.62
N ASN A 273 -46.25 -45.56 -10.24
CA ASN A 273 -47.69 -45.83 -10.22
C ASN A 273 -48.26 -46.08 -11.62
N LEU A 274 -47.83 -45.30 -12.62
CA LEU A 274 -48.23 -45.49 -14.00
C LEU A 274 -47.72 -46.81 -14.56
N GLU A 275 -46.46 -47.19 -14.27
CA GLU A 275 -45.93 -48.50 -14.65
C GLU A 275 -46.74 -49.66 -14.06
N LEU A 276 -47.07 -49.59 -12.77
CA LEU A 276 -47.91 -50.61 -12.12
C LEU A 276 -49.29 -50.70 -12.79
N ARG A 277 -49.89 -49.55 -13.14
CA ARG A 277 -51.19 -49.52 -13.82
C ARG A 277 -51.12 -50.08 -15.24
N ILE A 278 -50.08 -49.75 -16.00
CA ILE A 278 -49.84 -50.33 -17.34
C ILE A 278 -49.68 -51.85 -17.24
N ARG A 279 -48.91 -52.35 -16.28
CA ARG A 279 -48.76 -53.80 -16.05
C ARG A 279 -50.09 -54.46 -15.72
N SER A 280 -50.91 -53.85 -14.86
CA SER A 280 -52.24 -54.36 -14.52
C SER A 280 -53.18 -54.41 -15.73
N LEU A 281 -53.18 -53.37 -16.58
CA LEU A 281 -54.00 -53.33 -17.79
C LEU A 281 -53.56 -54.41 -18.78
N ARG A 282 -52.25 -54.53 -19.05
CA ARG A 282 -51.71 -55.58 -19.93
C ARG A 282 -52.07 -56.99 -19.45
N ASN A 283 -51.99 -57.25 -18.13
CA ASN A 283 -52.39 -58.52 -17.55
C ASN A 283 -53.91 -58.74 -17.68
N GLY A 284 -54.72 -57.68 -17.54
CA GLY A 284 -56.16 -57.72 -17.77
C GLY A 284 -56.53 -58.10 -19.19
N ASP A 285 -55.88 -57.46 -20.18
CA ASP A 285 -56.08 -57.74 -21.61
C ASP A 285 -55.68 -59.18 -21.95
N LEU A 286 -54.57 -59.68 -21.39
CA LEU A 286 -54.15 -61.07 -21.55
C LEU A 286 -55.18 -62.06 -20.97
N LEU A 287 -55.71 -61.77 -19.77
CA LEU A 287 -56.75 -62.61 -19.16
C LEU A 287 -58.04 -62.62 -19.98
N ALA A 288 -58.42 -61.50 -20.61
CA ALA A 288 -59.56 -61.44 -21.50
C ALA A 288 -59.34 -62.30 -22.76
N ALA A 289 -58.18 -62.17 -23.42
CA ALA A 289 -57.83 -62.96 -24.59
C ALA A 289 -57.79 -64.48 -24.29
N LEU A 290 -57.25 -64.88 -23.14
CA LEU A 290 -57.25 -66.28 -22.70
C LEU A 290 -58.68 -66.82 -22.45
N ARG A 291 -59.57 -66.00 -21.87
CA ARG A 291 -60.98 -66.38 -21.67
C ARG A 291 -61.70 -66.58 -23.00
N GLU A 292 -61.51 -65.68 -23.97
CA GLU A 292 -62.08 -65.82 -25.31
C GLU A 292 -61.59 -67.10 -25.99
N ARG A 293 -60.27 -67.39 -25.92
CA ARG A 293 -59.71 -68.62 -26.49
C ARG A 293 -60.26 -69.89 -25.85
N VAL A 294 -60.49 -69.90 -24.55
CA VAL A 294 -61.14 -71.02 -23.85
C VAL A 294 -62.59 -71.20 -24.33
N ILE A 295 -63.32 -70.11 -24.55
CA ILE A 295 -64.68 -70.18 -25.08
C ILE A 295 -64.69 -70.70 -26.52
N GLU A 296 -63.77 -70.22 -27.38
CA GLU A 296 -63.59 -70.69 -28.75
C GLU A 296 -63.33 -72.20 -28.78
N THR A 297 -62.32 -72.67 -28.05
CA THR A 297 -61.96 -74.11 -27.98
C THR A 297 -63.08 -74.96 -27.39
N GLN A 298 -63.83 -74.47 -26.40
CA GLN A 298 -65.03 -75.16 -25.90
C GLN A 298 -66.13 -75.26 -26.97
N ASN A 299 -66.30 -74.23 -27.81
CA ASN A 299 -67.29 -74.25 -28.88
C ASN A 299 -66.87 -75.17 -30.03
N GLU A 300 -65.58 -75.17 -30.39
CA GLU A 300 -64.99 -76.11 -31.34
C GLU A 300 -65.21 -77.55 -30.88
N LEU A 301 -64.86 -77.87 -29.63
CA LEU A 301 -65.09 -79.21 -29.05
C LEU A 301 -66.58 -79.60 -29.07
N LYS A 302 -67.49 -78.68 -28.74
CA LYS A 302 -68.95 -78.94 -28.83
C LYS A 302 -69.39 -79.22 -30.26
N LEU A 303 -68.81 -78.56 -31.25
CA LEU A 303 -69.10 -78.81 -32.67
C LEU A 303 -68.54 -80.16 -33.12
N GLU A 304 -67.34 -80.52 -32.69
CA GLU A 304 -66.72 -81.83 -32.93
C GLU A 304 -67.54 -82.96 -32.31
N VAL A 305 -67.98 -82.83 -31.06
CA VAL A 305 -68.86 -83.82 -30.43
C VAL A 305 -70.17 -83.98 -31.21
N LYS A 306 -70.79 -82.87 -31.64
CA LYS A 306 -72.01 -82.92 -32.47
C LYS A 306 -71.74 -83.56 -33.83
N SER A 307 -70.61 -83.26 -34.48
CA SER A 307 -70.26 -83.82 -35.77
C SER A 307 -70.00 -85.33 -35.66
N HIS A 308 -69.30 -85.75 -34.60
CA HIS A 308 -69.04 -87.14 -34.28
C HIS A 308 -70.34 -87.90 -33.95
N ASP A 309 -71.26 -87.30 -33.19
CA ASP A 309 -72.59 -87.87 -32.93
C ASP A 309 -73.40 -88.03 -34.23
N LEU A 310 -73.35 -87.05 -35.14
CA LEU A 310 -73.99 -87.15 -36.45
C LEU A 310 -73.34 -88.24 -37.31
N ALA A 311 -72.02 -88.38 -37.28
CA ALA A 311 -71.28 -89.44 -37.97
C ALA A 311 -71.68 -90.82 -37.43
N ARG A 312 -71.70 -90.99 -36.10
CA ARG A 312 -72.21 -92.22 -35.44
C ARG A 312 -73.63 -92.56 -35.87
N ARG A 313 -74.54 -91.58 -35.90
CA ARG A 313 -75.92 -91.77 -36.38
C ARG A 313 -76.02 -92.07 -37.87
N ARG A 314 -75.10 -91.56 -38.71
CA ARG A 314 -75.04 -91.91 -40.14
C ARG A 314 -74.55 -93.34 -40.30
N PHE A 315 -73.48 -93.71 -39.60
CA PHE A 315 -72.94 -95.06 -39.59
C PHE A 315 -73.99 -96.10 -39.15
N ALA A 316 -74.68 -95.84 -38.02
CA ALA A 316 -75.77 -96.71 -37.56
C ALA A 316 -76.90 -96.87 -38.59
N ARG A 317 -77.25 -95.81 -39.32
CA ARG A 317 -78.24 -95.88 -40.40
C ARG A 317 -77.75 -96.66 -41.61
N GLU A 318 -76.47 -96.54 -41.97
CA GLU A 318 -75.88 -97.35 -43.05
C GLU A 318 -75.77 -98.82 -42.67
N LEU A 319 -75.41 -99.13 -41.43
CA LEU A 319 -75.40 -100.48 -40.88
C LEU A 319 -76.80 -101.09 -40.99
N MET A 320 -77.84 -100.41 -40.51
CA MET A 320 -79.23 -100.89 -40.65
C MET A 320 -79.64 -101.09 -42.11
N LYS A 321 -79.21 -100.23 -43.05
CA LYS A 321 -79.49 -100.42 -44.48
C LYS A 321 -78.80 -101.66 -45.04
N LYS A 322 -77.54 -101.90 -44.65
CA LYS A 322 -76.77 -103.10 -45.04
C LYS A 322 -77.43 -104.35 -44.46
N GLU A 323 -77.75 -104.36 -43.17
CA GLU A 323 -78.47 -105.45 -42.51
C GLU A 323 -79.82 -105.74 -43.19
N ALA A 324 -80.64 -104.71 -43.46
CA ALA A 324 -81.90 -104.87 -44.18
C ALA A 324 -81.74 -105.36 -45.62
N PHE A 325 -80.64 -105.02 -46.29
CA PHE A 325 -80.30 -105.56 -47.61
C PHE A 325 -79.88 -107.02 -47.54
N VAL A 326 -79.03 -107.39 -46.58
CA VAL A 326 -78.62 -108.78 -46.30
C VAL A 326 -79.84 -109.64 -45.98
N CYS A 327 -80.75 -109.18 -45.12
CA CYS A 327 -82.01 -109.87 -44.83
C CYS A 327 -82.85 -110.10 -46.10
N ARG A 328 -83.00 -109.09 -46.96
CA ARG A 328 -83.73 -109.25 -48.24
C ARG A 328 -83.06 -110.25 -49.20
N ILE A 329 -81.73 -110.29 -49.26
CA ILE A 329 -81.00 -111.32 -50.02
C ILE A 329 -81.27 -112.70 -49.42
N ARG A 330 -81.16 -112.82 -48.09
CA ARG A 330 -81.41 -114.06 -47.35
C ARG A 330 -82.83 -114.59 -47.61
N ASP A 331 -83.83 -113.71 -47.56
CA ASP A 331 -85.23 -114.06 -47.84
C ASP A 331 -85.45 -114.49 -49.29
N LYS A 332 -84.84 -113.79 -50.26
CA LYS A 332 -84.89 -114.20 -51.69
C LYS A 332 -84.21 -115.54 -51.95
N ALA A 333 -83.05 -115.79 -51.35
CA ALA A 333 -82.34 -117.05 -51.51
C ALA A 333 -83.11 -118.22 -50.89
N ARG A 334 -83.75 -118.01 -49.73
CA ARG A 334 -84.69 -118.97 -49.13
C ARG A 334 -85.87 -119.27 -50.06
N ALA A 335 -86.47 -118.24 -50.68
CA ALA A 335 -87.57 -118.41 -51.64
C ALA A 335 -87.15 -119.18 -52.91
N LEU A 336 -85.88 -119.11 -53.29
CA LEU A 336 -85.29 -119.85 -54.42
C LEU A 336 -84.76 -121.24 -54.04
N GLY A 337 -84.91 -121.68 -52.79
CA GLY A 337 -84.46 -123.00 -52.33
C GLY A 337 -82.93 -123.13 -52.20
N MET A 338 -82.20 -122.02 -52.13
CA MET A 338 -80.74 -122.03 -51.97
C MET A 338 -80.35 -121.99 -50.48
N CYS A 339 -79.53 -122.93 -50.02
CA CYS A 339 -78.96 -122.91 -48.68
C CYS A 339 -77.80 -121.90 -48.60
N LEU A 340 -78.03 -120.75 -47.94
CA LEU A 340 -76.99 -119.77 -47.63
C LEU A 340 -76.39 -120.03 -46.24
N GLU A 341 -75.64 -121.12 -46.09
CA GLU A 341 -74.84 -121.40 -44.88
C GLU A 341 -73.47 -120.68 -44.89
N LEU A 342 -73.21 -119.79 -45.86
CA LEU A 342 -71.93 -119.10 -46.04
C LEU A 342 -71.97 -117.59 -45.78
N LEU A 343 -73.08 -117.06 -45.26
CA LEU A 343 -73.22 -115.66 -44.83
C LEU A 343 -73.45 -115.56 -43.31
N GLU A 344 -72.86 -116.49 -42.55
CA GLU A 344 -72.75 -116.38 -41.09
C GLU A 344 -71.54 -115.51 -40.75
N ASP A 345 -71.84 -114.25 -40.47
CA ASP A 345 -71.16 -113.28 -39.61
C ASP A 345 -69.77 -113.71 -39.06
N ARG A 346 -68.72 -113.36 -39.82
CA ARG A 346 -67.36 -113.15 -39.31
C ARG A 346 -67.09 -111.65 -39.18
N ASP A 347 -67.86 -110.94 -38.35
CA ASP A 347 -67.59 -109.52 -38.06
C ASP A 347 -67.87 -109.19 -36.58
N SER A 348 -67.30 -109.98 -35.67
CA SER A 348 -67.28 -109.69 -34.22
C SER A 348 -65.86 -109.48 -33.67
N LEU A 349 -64.88 -109.11 -34.51
CA LEU A 349 -63.50 -108.85 -34.08
C LEU A 349 -62.87 -107.70 -34.88
N ALA A 350 -63.47 -106.52 -34.80
CA ALA A 350 -62.77 -105.25 -34.98
C ALA A 350 -63.20 -104.33 -33.83
N SER A 351 -62.84 -104.74 -32.61
CA SER A 351 -62.75 -103.81 -31.49
C SER A 351 -61.40 -103.13 -31.64
N ASP A 352 -61.37 -102.05 -32.42
CA ASP A 352 -60.27 -101.09 -32.41
C ASP A 352 -60.17 -100.52 -30.99
N SER A 353 -59.25 -101.09 -30.22
CA SER A 353 -58.65 -100.42 -29.07
C SER A 353 -57.62 -99.43 -29.60
N GLU A 354 -58.09 -98.29 -30.10
CA GLU A 354 -57.29 -97.07 -30.10
C GLU A 354 -57.43 -96.43 -28.71
N THR A 355 -56.45 -96.70 -27.86
CA THR A 355 -56.13 -95.87 -26.70
C THR A 355 -54.81 -95.18 -27.03
N ASP A 356 -54.90 -93.99 -27.60
CA ASP A 356 -53.85 -92.97 -27.52
C ASP A 356 -54.22 -91.99 -26.39
N ASP A 357 -53.22 -91.73 -25.55
CA ASP A 357 -53.03 -90.70 -24.49
C ASP A 357 -54.20 -89.80 -24.03
#